data_AF-A0A3N0GIY6-F1
#
_entry.id   AF-A0A3N0GIY6-F1
#
_cell.length_a   1.000
_cell.length_b   1.000
_cell.length_c   1.000
_cell.angle_alpha   90.00
_cell.angle_beta   90.00
_cell.angle_gamma   90.00
#
_symmetry.space_group_name_H-M   'P 1'
#
loop_
_entity.id
_entity.type
_entity.pdbx_description
1 polymer ?
#
loop_
_entity_poly.entity_id
_entity_poly.type
_entity_poly.pdbx_seq_one_letter_code
_entity_poly.pdbx_strand_id
1 'polypeptide(L)'
;MYGENGGLMRAELSALLHQHRIQQRIGGEGIYTVAATTTADQRRQIGELIRHYRQGILIWCHQATIAAAPATASNLSRPPVNPFRAANSRHGALAALSRAVEQAVDASTAPLATLDELAAPHVLPLVERWRHAARAAALGEHDFDAGLGHGRLDAQQSQTLIADVAAVVQALVVLDQRYSNIPGWEKLHRPERLGWTALACALDATLDPPDYAIDLRGWRPPTKVIKGPGKPGLLGVLQAEHNLVIRMRSFPSAMHLRLVVDSQRLLSRQLASLVEKVEPALHDTWTVRERTYVDLQHELRNIRGRIGTGGLAAAEAANAVSRLRAIPNDDGLDLRTLHGFTTLFDALDHRIADVLEEGIRRKEYLVRVKVPAVEDDSGQMVAPPRERHLPLGEMEHTSIMRLANDRLRPIPTPNQAPPQAARSRAEFHAAIVHQPDGRPAGPTLSM
;
A
#
# COMPACT_ATOMS: atom_id res chain seq x y z
N MET A 1 0.37 -2.38 5.04
CA MET A 1 1.14 -2.11 3.81
C MET A 1 2.04 -3.31 3.58
N TYR A 2 2.18 -3.77 2.34
CA TYR A 2 2.94 -4.99 2.05
C TYR A 2 4.38 -4.92 2.57
N GLY A 3 5.07 -3.79 2.39
CA GLY A 3 6.43 -3.60 2.89
C GLY A 3 6.55 -3.71 4.41
N GLU A 4 5.55 -3.24 5.16
CA GLU A 4 5.53 -3.29 6.63
C GLU A 4 5.27 -4.72 7.13
N ASN A 5 4.19 -5.35 6.63
CA ASN A 5 3.80 -6.70 7.04
C ASN A 5 4.83 -7.73 6.57
N GLY A 6 5.21 -7.69 5.29
CA GLY A 6 6.23 -8.55 4.71
C GLY A 6 7.63 -8.29 5.28
N GLY A 7 7.95 -7.05 5.64
CA GLY A 7 9.19 -6.71 6.34
C GLY A 7 9.26 -7.32 7.74
N LEU A 8 8.19 -7.17 8.54
CA LEU A 8 8.07 -7.76 9.88
C LEU A 8 8.16 -9.29 9.81
N MET A 9 7.44 -9.92 8.89
CA MET A 9 7.47 -11.37 8.72
C MET A 9 8.88 -11.88 8.37
N ARG A 10 9.58 -11.22 7.43
CA ARG A 10 10.97 -11.55 7.08
C ARG A 10 11.92 -11.39 8.27
N ALA A 11 11.78 -10.31 9.05
CA ALA A 11 12.60 -10.06 10.22
C ALA A 11 12.42 -11.14 11.30
N GLU A 12 11.18 -11.53 11.59
CA GLU A 12 10.89 -12.55 12.60
C GLU A 12 11.29 -13.96 12.16
N LEU A 13 11.04 -14.33 10.89
CA LEU A 13 11.52 -15.59 10.34
C LEU A 13 13.05 -15.65 10.29
N SER A 14 13.73 -14.55 9.94
CA SER A 14 15.19 -14.45 10.03
C SER A 14 15.67 -14.68 11.46
N ALA A 15 15.05 -14.05 12.45
CA ALA A 15 15.41 -14.23 13.85
C ALA A 15 15.11 -15.66 14.37
N LEU A 16 14.13 -16.36 13.81
CA LEU A 16 13.88 -17.78 14.07
C LEU A 16 14.96 -18.68 13.42
N LEU A 17 15.41 -18.35 12.21
CA LEU A 17 16.47 -19.07 11.49
C LEU A 17 17.86 -18.92 12.13
N HIS A 18 18.09 -17.89 12.95
CA HIS A 18 19.32 -17.79 13.76
C HIS A 18 19.24 -18.58 15.07
N GLN A 19 18.09 -19.17 15.40
CA GLN A 19 17.93 -19.94 16.62
C GLN A 19 18.21 -21.42 16.39
N HIS A 20 19.02 -21.97 17.29
CA HIS A 20 19.39 -23.38 17.35
C HIS A 20 18.97 -23.98 18.69
N ARG A 21 18.96 -25.32 18.75
CA ARG A 21 18.62 -26.11 19.94
C ARG A 21 17.25 -25.74 20.50
N ILE A 22 16.23 -25.84 19.64
CA ILE A 22 14.88 -25.34 19.93
C ILE A 22 14.28 -25.96 21.19
N GLN A 23 14.54 -27.25 21.44
CA GLN A 23 14.08 -27.95 22.64
C GLN A 23 14.58 -27.32 23.94
N GLN A 24 15.80 -26.78 23.98
CA GLN A 24 16.33 -26.04 25.14
C GLN A 24 15.64 -24.68 25.31
N ARG A 25 15.33 -24.00 24.19
CA ARG A 25 14.69 -22.68 24.20
C ARG A 25 13.23 -22.70 24.67
N ILE A 26 12.58 -23.85 24.59
CA ILE A 26 11.23 -24.08 25.15
C ILE A 26 11.26 -24.72 26.55
N GLY A 27 12.43 -24.73 27.21
CA GLY A 27 12.59 -25.24 28.58
C GLY A 27 12.72 -26.76 28.69
N GLY A 28 12.99 -27.45 27.58
CA GLY A 28 13.35 -28.87 27.58
C GLY A 28 14.80 -29.12 28.02
N GLU A 29 15.12 -30.39 28.27
CA GLU A 29 16.44 -30.80 28.74
C GLU A 29 17.54 -30.42 27.74
N GLY A 30 18.64 -29.89 28.28
CA GLY A 30 19.84 -29.57 27.51
C GLY A 30 20.88 -30.68 27.49
N ILE A 31 21.95 -30.44 26.73
CA ILE A 31 23.13 -31.31 26.78
C ILE A 31 23.82 -31.09 28.14
N TYR A 32 23.68 -32.07 29.03
CA TYR A 32 24.37 -32.29 30.31
C TYR A 32 24.34 -31.18 31.40
N THR A 33 23.82 -29.96 31.14
CA THR A 33 23.97 -28.82 32.09
C THR A 33 22.73 -27.95 32.31
N VAL A 34 21.63 -28.15 31.58
CA VAL A 34 20.41 -27.34 31.72
C VAL A 34 19.24 -28.23 32.11
N ALA A 35 18.76 -28.06 33.34
CA ALA A 35 17.56 -28.73 33.84
C ALA A 35 16.32 -28.25 33.07
N ALA A 36 15.38 -29.15 32.82
CA ALA A 36 14.11 -28.79 32.20
C ALA A 36 13.34 -27.83 33.11
N THR A 37 12.92 -26.69 32.55
CA THR A 37 12.08 -25.70 33.23
C THR A 37 10.61 -25.85 32.88
N THR A 38 10.29 -26.64 31.84
CA THR A 38 8.91 -26.94 31.42
C THR A 38 8.60 -28.43 31.54
N THR A 39 7.32 -28.77 31.65
CA THR A 39 6.86 -30.17 31.59
C THR A 39 6.75 -30.66 30.13
N ALA A 40 6.65 -31.98 29.94
CA ALA A 40 6.46 -32.55 28.61
C ALA A 40 5.14 -32.09 27.96
N ASP A 41 4.08 -31.96 28.76
CA ASP A 41 2.77 -31.49 28.29
C ASP A 41 2.78 -30.01 27.91
N GLN A 42 3.46 -29.16 28.69
CA GLN A 42 3.66 -27.75 28.34
C GLN A 42 4.43 -27.62 27.02
N ARG A 43 5.46 -28.45 26.79
CA ARG A 43 6.19 -28.46 25.52
C ARG A 43 5.32 -28.91 24.35
N ARG A 44 4.42 -29.87 24.56
CA ARG A 44 3.45 -30.30 23.55
C ARG A 44 2.51 -29.15 23.15
N GLN A 45 1.95 -28.45 24.14
CA GLN A 45 1.09 -27.28 23.91
C GLN A 45 1.82 -26.15 23.17
N ILE A 46 3.09 -25.90 23.52
CA ILE A 46 3.94 -24.95 22.80
C ILE A 46 4.14 -25.38 21.35
N GLY A 47 4.45 -26.67 21.11
CA GLY A 47 4.58 -27.21 19.76
C GLY A 47 3.30 -27.04 18.93
N GLU A 48 2.15 -27.36 19.52
CA GLU A 48 0.83 -27.20 18.91
C GLU A 48 0.53 -25.73 18.55
N LEU A 49 0.76 -24.81 19.48
CA LEU A 49 0.56 -23.37 19.26
C LEU A 49 1.44 -22.83 18.13
N ILE A 50 2.72 -23.24 18.07
CA ILE A 50 3.61 -22.85 16.97
C ILE A 50 3.10 -23.39 15.63
N ARG A 51 2.48 -24.57 15.59
CA ARG A 51 1.85 -25.07 14.36
C ARG A 51 0.68 -24.19 13.92
N HIS A 52 -0.14 -23.68 14.85
CA HIS A 52 -1.23 -22.75 14.51
C HIS A 52 -0.69 -21.47 13.85
N TYR A 53 0.40 -20.93 14.40
CA TYR A 53 1.10 -19.78 13.81
C TYR A 53 1.70 -20.08 12.44
N ARG A 54 2.36 -21.24 12.28
CA ARG A 54 2.90 -21.70 11.00
C ARG A 54 1.81 -21.86 9.93
N GLN A 55 0.64 -22.36 10.31
CA GLN A 55 -0.49 -22.54 9.40
C GLN A 55 -0.94 -21.21 8.79
N GLY A 56 -1.02 -20.14 9.60
CA GLY A 56 -1.33 -18.79 9.10
C GLY A 56 -0.33 -18.30 8.05
N ILE A 57 0.96 -18.58 8.25
CA ILE A 57 2.01 -18.18 7.29
C ILE A 57 1.90 -19.00 5.99
N LEU A 58 1.59 -20.30 6.06
CA LEU A 58 1.36 -21.13 4.87
C LEU A 58 0.17 -20.67 4.05
N ILE A 59 -0.94 -20.29 4.70
CA ILE A 59 -2.12 -19.73 4.03
C ILE A 59 -1.78 -18.43 3.33
N TRP A 60 -1.04 -17.53 3.99
CA TRP A 60 -0.54 -16.32 3.37
C TRP A 60 0.31 -16.62 2.12
N CYS A 61 1.22 -17.60 2.19
CA CYS A 61 2.01 -18.03 1.02
C CYS A 61 1.10 -18.52 -0.11
N HIS A 62 0.07 -19.31 0.20
CA HIS A 62 -0.88 -19.79 -0.79
C HIS A 62 -1.62 -18.64 -1.48
N GLN A 63 -2.20 -17.73 -0.70
CA GLN A 63 -2.88 -16.52 -1.22
C GLN A 63 -1.94 -15.67 -2.09
N ALA A 64 -0.69 -15.51 -1.67
CA ALA A 64 0.32 -14.78 -2.42
C ALA A 64 0.64 -15.45 -3.77
N THR A 65 0.70 -16.78 -3.85
CA THR A 65 0.89 -17.48 -5.14
C THR A 65 -0.29 -17.28 -6.09
N ILE A 66 -1.51 -17.16 -5.57
CA ILE A 66 -2.71 -16.87 -6.37
C ILE A 66 -2.66 -15.42 -6.87
N ALA A 67 -2.30 -14.49 -5.99
CA ALA A 67 -2.18 -13.07 -6.30
C ALA A 67 -1.11 -12.79 -7.38
N ALA A 68 0.05 -13.45 -7.29
CA ALA A 68 1.14 -13.33 -8.25
C ALA A 68 0.91 -14.09 -9.57
N ALA A 69 -0.12 -14.94 -9.65
CA ALA A 69 -0.39 -15.68 -10.88
C ALA A 69 -0.67 -14.69 -12.02
N PRO A 70 -0.07 -14.89 -13.21
CA PRO A 70 -0.31 -14.00 -14.34
C PRO A 70 -1.80 -14.00 -14.68
N ALA A 71 -2.37 -12.81 -14.88
CA ALA A 71 -3.71 -12.67 -15.41
C ALA A 71 -3.74 -13.35 -16.78
N THR A 72 -4.36 -14.53 -16.88
CA THR A 72 -4.57 -15.21 -18.15
C THR A 72 -5.62 -14.45 -18.96
N ALA A 73 -5.26 -13.28 -19.45
CA ALA A 73 -5.95 -12.52 -20.47
C ALA A 73 -4.98 -12.33 -21.64
N SER A 74 -4.50 -13.44 -22.18
CA SER A 74 -3.99 -13.41 -23.55
C SER A 74 -5.21 -13.40 -24.46
N ASN A 75 -5.39 -12.31 -25.21
CA ASN A 75 -6.36 -12.23 -26.31
C ASN A 75 -5.96 -13.10 -27.51
N LEU A 76 -4.91 -13.92 -27.40
CA LEU A 76 -4.53 -14.88 -28.41
C LEU A 76 -5.43 -16.11 -28.29
N SER A 77 -6.01 -16.52 -29.42
CA SER A 77 -6.80 -17.74 -29.54
C SER A 77 -6.10 -18.90 -28.85
N ARG A 78 -6.83 -19.58 -27.96
CA ARG A 78 -6.38 -20.78 -27.26
C ARG A 78 -5.82 -21.77 -28.31
N PRO A 79 -4.55 -22.19 -28.22
CA PRO A 79 -4.04 -23.21 -29.13
C PRO A 79 -4.89 -24.48 -28.97
N PRO A 80 -5.19 -25.21 -30.06
CA PRO A 80 -6.04 -26.39 -30.01
C PRO A 80 -5.49 -27.39 -29.00
N VAL A 81 -6.37 -27.92 -28.16
CA VAL A 81 -6.04 -28.89 -27.12
C VAL A 81 -5.52 -30.16 -27.81
N ASN A 82 -4.23 -30.43 -27.67
CA ASN A 82 -3.63 -31.67 -28.13
C ASN A 82 -4.15 -32.82 -27.23
N PRO A 83 -4.87 -33.83 -27.78
CA PRO A 83 -5.49 -34.91 -26.99
C PRO A 83 -4.47 -35.87 -26.36
N PHE A 84 -3.18 -35.77 -26.71
CA PHE A 84 -2.09 -36.52 -26.10
C PHE A 84 -1.32 -35.73 -25.03
N ARG A 85 -1.73 -34.48 -24.73
CA ARG A 85 -1.23 -33.70 -23.60
C ARG A 85 -2.34 -33.54 -22.56
N ALA A 86 -2.05 -33.84 -21.30
CA ALA A 86 -2.97 -33.58 -20.19
C ALA A 86 -3.45 -32.12 -20.23
N ALA A 87 -4.77 -31.94 -20.19
CA ALA A 87 -5.44 -30.65 -20.38
C ALA A 87 -4.84 -29.53 -19.52
N ASN A 88 -4.41 -28.43 -20.16
CA ASN A 88 -4.14 -27.11 -19.58
C ASN A 88 -3.66 -27.09 -18.12
N SER A 89 -2.59 -27.82 -17.81
CA SER A 89 -1.88 -27.57 -16.56
C SER A 89 -1.25 -26.18 -16.68
N ARG A 90 -1.55 -25.27 -15.76
CA ARG A 90 -0.74 -24.06 -15.54
C ARG A 90 0.71 -24.56 -15.37
N HIS A 91 1.52 -24.43 -16.42
CA HIS A 91 2.91 -24.87 -16.47
C HIS A 91 3.78 -23.71 -16.00
N GLY A 92 4.73 -23.96 -15.09
CA GLY A 92 5.62 -22.95 -14.51
C GLY A 92 5.97 -23.25 -13.06
N ALA A 93 7.10 -22.71 -12.59
CA ALA A 93 7.58 -22.89 -11.22
C ALA A 93 6.52 -22.42 -10.20
N LEU A 94 5.90 -21.27 -10.43
CA LEU A 94 4.86 -20.71 -9.56
C LEU A 94 3.64 -21.63 -9.40
N ALA A 95 3.16 -22.24 -10.49
CA ALA A 95 2.03 -23.16 -10.42
C ALA A 95 2.38 -24.47 -9.69
N ALA A 96 3.63 -24.92 -9.77
CA ALA A 96 4.12 -26.05 -9.00
C ALA A 96 4.22 -25.71 -7.50
N LEU A 97 4.74 -24.53 -7.16
CA LEU A 97 4.79 -24.02 -5.79
C LEU A 97 3.40 -23.83 -5.20
N SER A 98 2.48 -23.18 -5.92
CA SER A 98 1.10 -22.95 -5.49
C SER A 98 0.40 -24.25 -5.08
N ARG A 99 0.49 -25.30 -5.92
CA ARG A 99 -0.04 -26.64 -5.61
C ARG A 99 0.67 -27.32 -4.45
N ALA A 100 1.99 -27.14 -4.33
CA ALA A 100 2.74 -27.74 -3.23
C ALA A 100 2.36 -27.11 -1.89
N VAL A 101 2.18 -25.78 -1.85
CA VAL A 101 1.72 -25.05 -0.66
C VAL A 101 0.28 -25.42 -0.33
N GLU A 102 -0.62 -25.46 -1.33
CA GLU A 102 -2.02 -25.90 -1.16
C GLU A 102 -2.09 -27.30 -0.53
N GLN A 103 -1.34 -28.27 -1.07
CA GLN A 103 -1.25 -29.62 -0.50
C GLN A 103 -0.69 -29.64 0.92
N ALA A 104 0.19 -28.72 1.27
CA ALA A 104 0.74 -28.62 2.62
C ALA A 104 -0.25 -28.00 3.61
N VAL A 105 -1.04 -27.03 3.18
CA VAL A 105 -2.14 -26.43 3.94
C VAL A 105 -3.23 -27.48 4.20
N ASP A 106 -3.68 -28.19 3.15
CA ASP A 106 -4.75 -29.19 3.22
C ASP A 106 -4.36 -30.42 4.07
N ALA A 107 -3.10 -30.81 4.05
CA ALA A 107 -2.61 -31.95 4.82
C ALA A 107 -2.37 -31.63 6.30
N SER A 108 -2.30 -30.35 6.69
CA SER A 108 -2.01 -29.98 8.08
C SER A 108 -3.23 -30.18 8.97
N THR A 109 -3.01 -30.80 10.13
CA THR A 109 -4.07 -30.95 11.16
C THR A 109 -4.23 -29.71 12.05
N ALA A 110 -3.38 -28.70 11.90
CA ALA A 110 -3.37 -27.52 12.74
C ALA A 110 -4.50 -26.54 12.36
N PRO A 111 -5.34 -26.08 13.31
CA PRO A 111 -6.24 -24.97 13.06
C PRO A 111 -5.47 -23.65 12.89
N LEU A 112 -6.13 -22.66 12.32
CA LEU A 112 -5.65 -21.28 12.33
C LEU A 112 -5.59 -20.74 13.76
N ALA A 113 -4.57 -19.93 14.05
CA ALA A 113 -4.49 -19.21 15.31
C ALA A 113 -5.68 -18.27 15.48
N THR A 114 -6.29 -18.32 16.65
CA THR A 114 -7.39 -17.44 17.06
C THR A 114 -6.91 -16.00 17.26
N LEU A 115 -7.84 -15.05 17.28
CA LEU A 115 -7.52 -13.65 17.53
C LEU A 115 -6.84 -13.45 18.89
N ASP A 116 -7.29 -14.18 19.91
CA ASP A 116 -6.71 -14.11 21.26
C ASP A 116 -5.27 -14.64 21.27
N GLU A 117 -4.99 -15.76 20.60
CA GLU A 117 -3.63 -16.29 20.45
C GLU A 117 -2.71 -15.36 19.66
N LEU A 118 -3.24 -14.60 18.69
CA LEU A 118 -2.48 -13.61 17.93
C LEU A 118 -2.29 -12.29 18.69
N ALA A 119 -3.19 -11.94 19.62
CA ALA A 119 -3.15 -10.69 20.37
C ALA A 119 -2.33 -10.80 21.66
N ALA A 120 -2.48 -11.90 22.40
CA ALA A 120 -1.87 -12.11 23.70
C ALA A 120 -0.35 -12.37 23.58
N PRO A 121 0.50 -11.60 24.28
CA PRO A 121 1.93 -11.86 24.33
C PRO A 121 2.25 -13.21 25.00
N HIS A 122 3.23 -13.93 24.47
CA HIS A 122 3.73 -15.16 25.06
C HIS A 122 5.06 -14.94 25.82
N VAL A 123 5.23 -15.61 26.97
CA VAL A 123 6.41 -15.43 27.84
C VAL A 123 7.71 -15.90 27.17
N LEU A 124 7.64 -16.97 26.37
CA LEU A 124 8.79 -17.50 25.64
C LEU A 124 9.10 -16.66 24.39
N PRO A 125 10.32 -16.07 24.27
CA PRO A 125 10.67 -15.23 23.13
C PRO A 125 10.57 -15.97 21.79
N LEU A 126 10.88 -17.27 21.75
CA LEU A 126 10.77 -18.10 20.54
C LEU A 126 9.33 -18.13 20.00
N VAL A 127 8.37 -18.39 20.88
CA VAL A 127 6.94 -18.45 20.54
C VAL A 127 6.45 -17.07 20.13
N GLU A 128 6.95 -16.04 20.79
CA GLU A 128 6.57 -14.66 20.50
C GLU A 128 6.99 -14.23 19.08
N ARG A 129 8.15 -14.69 18.59
CA ARG A 129 8.55 -14.48 17.19
C ARG A 129 7.63 -15.18 16.19
N TRP A 130 7.21 -16.42 16.49
CA TRP A 130 6.21 -17.11 15.67
C TRP A 130 4.87 -16.39 15.68
N ARG A 131 4.42 -15.89 16.83
CA ARG A 131 3.21 -15.07 16.96
C ARG A 131 3.31 -13.80 16.12
N HIS A 132 4.44 -13.08 16.20
CA HIS A 132 4.65 -11.87 15.40
C HIS A 132 4.66 -12.15 13.89
N ALA A 133 5.33 -13.23 13.45
CA ALA A 133 5.31 -13.65 12.05
C ALA A 133 3.89 -14.03 11.57
N ALA A 134 3.13 -14.79 12.38
CA ALA A 134 1.75 -15.15 12.05
C ALA A 134 0.80 -13.95 12.06
N ARG A 135 0.98 -13.00 12.98
CA ARG A 135 0.23 -11.75 12.99
C ARG A 135 0.52 -10.90 11.76
N ALA A 136 1.79 -10.84 11.34
CA ALA A 136 2.19 -10.16 10.11
C ALA A 136 1.54 -10.80 8.87
N ALA A 137 1.54 -12.15 8.81
CA ALA A 137 0.88 -12.90 7.75
C ALA A 137 -0.64 -12.63 7.71
N ALA A 138 -1.33 -12.73 8.86
CA ALA A 138 -2.77 -12.46 8.97
C ALA A 138 -3.16 -11.03 8.57
N LEU A 139 -2.37 -10.02 8.97
CA LEU A 139 -2.57 -8.64 8.52
C LEU A 139 -2.23 -8.47 7.02
N GLY A 140 -1.26 -9.24 6.54
CA GLY A 140 -0.83 -9.27 5.15
C GLY A 140 -1.88 -9.83 4.18
N GLU A 141 -2.82 -10.65 4.64
CA GLU A 141 -3.92 -11.14 3.80
C GLU A 141 -4.76 -9.99 3.21
N HIS A 142 -4.97 -8.93 3.99
CA HIS A 142 -5.68 -7.73 3.54
C HIS A 142 -4.93 -6.96 2.44
N ASP A 143 -3.62 -7.16 2.29
CA ASP A 143 -2.83 -6.50 1.26
C ASP A 143 -3.23 -6.99 -0.15
N PHE A 144 -3.71 -8.23 -0.30
CA PHE A 144 -4.15 -8.79 -1.59
C PHE A 144 -5.41 -8.10 -2.12
N ASP A 145 -6.43 -7.90 -1.28
CA ASP A 145 -7.63 -7.15 -1.68
C ASP A 145 -7.32 -5.66 -1.95
N ALA A 146 -6.27 -5.14 -1.31
CA ALA A 146 -5.87 -3.73 -1.34
C ALA A 146 -4.69 -3.43 -2.28
N GLY A 147 -4.60 -4.12 -3.42
CA GLY A 147 -3.72 -3.71 -4.53
C GLY A 147 -2.62 -4.70 -4.90
N LEU A 148 -2.49 -5.81 -4.18
CA LEU A 148 -1.64 -6.94 -4.58
C LEU A 148 -2.42 -8.06 -5.29
N GLY A 149 -3.74 -7.95 -5.40
CA GLY A 149 -4.58 -9.00 -5.98
C GLY A 149 -4.30 -9.30 -7.45
N HIS A 150 -4.85 -10.42 -7.91
CA HIS A 150 -4.64 -10.95 -9.25
C HIS A 150 -4.82 -9.89 -10.36
N GLY A 151 -3.82 -9.77 -11.23
CA GLY A 151 -3.81 -8.83 -12.37
C GLY A 151 -3.61 -7.36 -12.03
N ARG A 152 -3.33 -7.01 -10.76
CA ARG A 152 -3.04 -5.62 -10.36
C ARG A 152 -1.55 -5.28 -10.33
N LEU A 153 -0.70 -6.29 -10.27
CA LEU A 153 0.75 -6.16 -10.28
C LEU A 153 1.27 -6.15 -11.72
N ASP A 154 2.30 -5.34 -11.97
CA ASP A 154 3.07 -5.50 -13.21
C ASP A 154 3.97 -6.74 -13.12
N ALA A 155 4.70 -7.05 -14.20
CA ALA A 155 5.52 -8.24 -14.28
C ALA A 155 6.67 -8.25 -13.24
N GLN A 156 7.34 -7.11 -13.03
CA GLN A 156 8.48 -7.01 -12.12
C GLN A 156 8.05 -7.08 -10.65
N GLN A 157 6.90 -6.48 -10.31
CA GLN A 157 6.29 -6.58 -8.99
C GLN A 157 5.81 -8.01 -8.72
N SER A 158 5.19 -8.65 -9.71
CA SER A 158 4.78 -10.05 -9.61
C SER A 158 5.99 -10.95 -9.34
N GLN A 159 7.10 -10.73 -10.05
CA GLN A 159 8.34 -11.47 -9.86
C GLN A 159 8.94 -11.27 -8.47
N THR A 160 8.91 -10.03 -7.97
CA THR A 160 9.35 -9.70 -6.60
C THR A 160 8.50 -10.41 -5.54
N LEU A 161 7.17 -10.45 -5.72
CA LEU A 161 6.27 -11.21 -4.84
C LEU A 161 6.57 -12.73 -4.90
N ILE A 162 6.84 -13.27 -6.09
CA ILE A 162 7.20 -14.70 -6.25
C ILE A 162 8.49 -15.02 -5.49
N ALA A 163 9.52 -14.17 -5.59
CA ALA A 163 10.76 -14.32 -4.84
C ALA A 163 10.53 -14.28 -3.32
N ASP A 164 9.70 -13.34 -2.84
CA ASP A 164 9.37 -13.22 -1.42
C ASP A 164 8.66 -14.47 -0.90
N VAL A 165 7.66 -14.98 -1.62
CA VAL A 165 6.94 -16.22 -1.24
C VAL A 165 7.88 -17.42 -1.25
N ALA A 166 8.72 -17.53 -2.27
CA ALA A 166 9.72 -18.60 -2.36
C ALA A 166 10.68 -18.59 -1.15
N ALA A 167 11.18 -17.41 -0.77
CA ALA A 167 12.06 -17.24 0.39
C ALA A 167 11.35 -17.63 1.70
N VAL A 168 10.09 -17.22 1.88
CA VAL A 168 9.29 -17.60 3.06
C VAL A 168 9.09 -19.11 3.12
N VAL A 169 8.71 -19.76 2.01
CA VAL A 169 8.53 -21.22 1.97
C VAL A 169 9.85 -21.96 2.26
N GLN A 170 10.98 -21.50 1.72
CA GLN A 170 12.30 -22.06 2.04
C GLN A 170 12.61 -21.94 3.53
N ALA A 171 12.36 -20.78 4.14
CA ALA A 171 12.55 -20.58 5.58
C ALA A 171 11.70 -21.57 6.40
N LEU A 172 10.43 -21.77 6.02
CA LEU A 172 9.55 -22.72 6.69
C LEU A 172 10.06 -24.17 6.58
N VAL A 173 10.60 -24.58 5.42
CA VAL A 173 11.20 -25.91 5.25
C VAL A 173 12.43 -26.10 6.14
N VAL A 174 13.30 -25.09 6.23
CA VAL A 174 14.47 -25.13 7.12
C VAL A 174 14.05 -25.19 8.59
N LEU A 175 13.06 -24.40 8.99
CA LEU A 175 12.51 -24.41 10.35
C LEU A 175 11.83 -25.74 10.66
N ASP A 176 11.09 -26.34 9.73
CA ASP A 176 10.43 -27.64 9.93
C ASP A 176 11.42 -28.74 10.32
N GLN A 177 12.58 -28.76 9.66
CA GLN A 177 13.64 -29.71 10.00
C GLN A 177 14.21 -29.47 11.40
N ARG A 178 14.39 -28.20 11.80
CA ARG A 178 14.94 -27.82 13.12
C ARG A 178 13.98 -28.10 14.27
N TYR A 179 12.68 -28.07 14.01
CA TYR A 179 11.62 -28.22 15.02
C TYR A 179 11.14 -29.67 15.13
N SER A 180 11.64 -30.57 14.28
CA SER A 180 11.23 -31.98 14.19
C SER A 180 11.28 -32.79 15.49
N ASN A 181 12.08 -32.37 16.48
CA ASN A 181 12.20 -33.05 17.78
C ASN A 181 11.32 -32.45 18.88
N ILE A 182 10.51 -31.43 18.58
CA ILE A 182 9.63 -30.79 19.57
C ILE A 182 8.36 -31.64 19.74
N PRO A 183 7.95 -31.95 20.99
CA PRO A 183 6.66 -32.59 21.24
C PRO A 183 5.50 -31.78 20.65
N GLY A 184 4.53 -32.44 20.01
CA GLY A 184 3.40 -31.76 19.36
C GLY A 184 3.73 -31.15 17.99
N TRP A 185 4.97 -31.30 17.50
CA TRP A 185 5.34 -30.89 16.15
C TRP A 185 4.85 -31.87 15.09
N GLU A 186 4.32 -31.33 14.01
CA GLU A 186 3.89 -32.07 12.83
C GLU A 186 4.72 -31.58 11.63
N LYS A 187 5.42 -32.50 10.96
CA LYS A 187 6.24 -32.17 9.80
C LYS A 187 5.38 -31.67 8.64
N LEU A 188 5.93 -30.77 7.83
CA LEU A 188 5.25 -30.31 6.62
C LEU A 188 5.01 -31.49 5.66
N HIS A 189 3.90 -31.46 4.92
CA HIS A 189 3.64 -32.47 3.91
C HIS A 189 4.61 -32.31 2.74
N ARG A 190 5.39 -33.37 2.45
CA ARG A 190 6.38 -33.41 1.34
C ARG A 190 7.31 -32.17 1.35
N PRO A 191 8.11 -31.97 2.42
CA PRO A 191 8.93 -30.77 2.59
C PRO A 191 9.99 -30.62 1.48
N GLU A 192 10.50 -31.74 0.97
CA GLU A 192 11.36 -31.82 -0.22
C GLU A 192 10.73 -31.11 -1.43
N ARG A 193 9.48 -31.44 -1.75
CA ARG A 193 8.77 -30.87 -2.91
C ARG A 193 8.50 -29.38 -2.72
N LEU A 194 8.12 -28.96 -1.51
CA LEU A 194 8.00 -27.54 -1.16
C LEU A 194 9.33 -26.81 -1.36
N GLY A 195 10.43 -27.36 -0.85
CA GLY A 195 11.77 -26.79 -0.99
C GLY A 195 12.20 -26.65 -2.44
N TRP A 196 12.05 -27.71 -3.25
CA TRP A 196 12.43 -27.69 -4.67
C TRP A 196 11.58 -26.73 -5.50
N THR A 197 10.27 -26.69 -5.27
CA THR A 197 9.39 -25.76 -6.00
C THR A 197 9.61 -24.30 -5.60
N ALA A 198 9.91 -24.04 -4.33
CA ALA A 198 10.30 -22.72 -3.86
C ALA A 198 11.66 -22.29 -4.46
N LEU A 199 12.66 -23.18 -4.49
CA LEU A 199 13.93 -22.92 -5.15
C LEU A 199 13.78 -22.62 -6.65
N ALA A 200 12.95 -23.40 -7.36
CA ALA A 200 12.67 -23.13 -8.76
C ALA A 200 12.05 -21.74 -8.97
N CYS A 201 11.11 -21.33 -8.10
CA CYS A 201 10.52 -19.98 -8.14
C CYS A 201 11.54 -18.89 -7.80
N ALA A 202 12.43 -19.13 -6.85
CA ALA A 202 13.47 -18.17 -6.49
C ALA A 202 14.48 -17.97 -7.63
N LEU A 203 14.84 -19.03 -8.36
CA LEU A 203 15.72 -18.94 -9.53
C LEU A 203 15.07 -18.21 -10.70
N ASP A 204 13.81 -18.55 -11.01
CA ASP A 204 13.00 -17.82 -12.00
C ASP A 204 12.89 -16.34 -11.60
N ALA A 205 12.59 -16.13 -10.30
CA ALA A 205 12.76 -14.94 -9.47
C ALA A 205 13.78 -13.91 -9.97
N THR A 206 15.00 -14.43 -10.11
CA THR A 206 16.24 -13.65 -10.25
C THR A 206 16.61 -13.27 -11.68
N LEU A 207 15.82 -13.70 -12.68
CA LEU A 207 16.11 -13.42 -14.09
C LEU A 207 15.93 -11.93 -14.44
N ASP A 208 15.01 -11.25 -13.75
CA ASP A 208 14.73 -9.83 -13.93
C ASP A 208 15.08 -9.03 -12.65
N PRO A 209 15.45 -7.74 -12.77
CA PRO A 209 15.69 -6.90 -11.60
C PRO A 209 14.41 -6.72 -10.78
N PRO A 210 14.47 -6.80 -9.43
CA PRO A 210 13.30 -6.70 -8.59
C PRO A 210 12.75 -5.26 -8.54
N ASP A 211 11.43 -5.12 -8.56
CA ASP A 211 10.74 -3.84 -8.29
C ASP A 211 10.26 -3.79 -6.84
N TYR A 212 11.03 -3.11 -6.01
CA TYR A 212 10.71 -2.89 -4.60
C TYR A 212 9.64 -1.82 -4.36
N ALA A 213 9.11 -1.14 -5.39
CA ALA A 213 7.94 -0.29 -5.25
C ALA A 213 6.68 -1.09 -4.85
N ILE A 214 6.69 -2.43 -5.01
CA ILE A 214 5.64 -3.32 -4.46
C ILE A 214 5.42 -3.10 -2.95
N ASP A 215 6.47 -2.72 -2.21
CA ASP A 215 6.40 -2.49 -0.77
C ASP A 215 5.48 -1.30 -0.40
N LEU A 216 5.20 -0.40 -1.35
CA LEU A 216 4.26 0.71 -1.17
C LEU A 216 2.80 0.30 -1.37
N ARG A 217 2.54 -0.89 -1.93
CA ARG A 217 1.19 -1.40 -2.16
C ARG A 217 0.59 -2.04 -0.90
N GLY A 218 -0.64 -2.49 -1.02
CA GLY A 218 -1.37 -3.19 0.04
C GLY A 218 -2.23 -2.27 0.87
N TRP A 219 -2.81 -2.85 1.90
CA TRP A 219 -3.79 -2.19 2.74
C TRP A 219 -3.11 -1.11 3.58
N ARG A 220 -3.74 0.07 3.58
CA ARG A 220 -3.37 1.18 4.45
C ARG A 220 -4.60 1.54 5.28
N PRO A 221 -4.45 1.79 6.59
CA PRO A 221 -5.54 2.33 7.38
C PRO A 221 -6.13 3.56 6.68
N PRO A 222 -7.46 3.68 6.57
CA PRO A 222 -8.05 4.86 5.96
C PRO A 222 -7.57 6.09 6.73
N THR A 223 -6.99 7.05 6.01
CA THR A 223 -6.58 8.32 6.60
C THR A 223 -7.81 8.99 7.25
N LYS A 224 -7.71 9.22 8.56
CA LYS A 224 -8.79 9.83 9.35
C LYS A 224 -8.56 11.33 9.47
N VAL A 225 -9.66 12.05 9.54
CA VAL A 225 -9.69 13.47 9.89
C VAL A 225 -9.08 13.63 11.28
N ILE A 226 -8.17 14.59 11.43
CA ILE A 226 -7.59 14.97 12.72
C ILE A 226 -8.66 15.75 13.48
N LYS A 227 -9.20 15.13 14.53
CA LYS A 227 -10.18 15.72 15.43
C LYS A 227 -9.49 16.57 16.50
N GLY A 228 -10.23 17.52 17.08
CA GLY A 228 -9.76 18.36 18.18
C GLY A 228 -9.54 19.82 17.77
N PRO A 229 -9.12 20.68 18.71
CA PRO A 229 -8.81 22.08 18.41
C PRO A 229 -7.70 22.19 17.37
N GLY A 230 -7.70 23.28 16.61
CA GLY A 230 -6.63 23.56 15.65
C GLY A 230 -5.29 23.70 16.38
N LYS A 231 -4.26 23.02 15.87
CA LYS A 231 -2.89 23.24 16.35
C LYS A 231 -2.47 24.71 16.14
N PRO A 232 -1.53 25.24 16.95
CA PRO A 232 -1.01 26.59 16.75
C PRO A 232 -0.16 26.69 15.49
N GLY A 233 -0.03 27.92 14.96
CA GLY A 233 0.86 28.24 13.83
C GLY A 233 0.55 27.48 12.54
N LEU A 234 1.60 27.23 11.74
CA LEU A 234 1.50 26.53 10.46
C LEU A 234 0.99 25.09 10.58
N LEU A 235 1.20 24.43 11.72
CA LEU A 235 0.67 23.09 11.97
C LEU A 235 -0.87 23.06 11.99
N GLY A 236 -1.50 24.16 12.43
CA GLY A 236 -2.96 24.31 12.39
C GLY A 236 -3.51 24.45 10.97
N VAL A 237 -2.75 25.10 10.09
CA VAL A 237 -3.07 25.23 8.66
C VAL A 237 -2.88 23.88 7.98
N LEU A 238 -1.76 23.19 8.25
CA LEU A 238 -1.47 21.86 7.73
C LEU A 238 -2.54 20.83 8.16
N GLN A 239 -3.02 20.90 9.41
CA GLN A 239 -4.13 20.09 9.90
C GLN A 239 -5.42 20.32 9.10
N ALA A 240 -5.75 21.57 8.79
CA ALA A 240 -6.94 21.92 8.01
C ALA A 240 -6.81 21.44 6.56
N GLU A 241 -5.65 21.60 5.93
CA GLU A 241 -5.36 21.07 4.58
C GLU A 241 -5.43 19.54 4.54
N HIS A 242 -4.88 18.85 5.54
CA HIS A 242 -5.00 17.40 5.66
C HIS A 242 -6.46 16.95 5.75
N ASN A 243 -7.25 17.62 6.59
CA ASN A 243 -8.67 17.34 6.71
C ASN A 243 -9.41 17.64 5.40
N LEU A 244 -9.07 18.72 4.70
CA LEU A 244 -9.63 19.09 3.40
C LEU A 244 -9.41 17.98 2.37
N VAL A 245 -8.19 17.47 2.23
CA VAL A 245 -7.88 16.35 1.30
C VAL A 245 -8.76 15.14 1.59
N ILE A 246 -8.95 14.79 2.87
CA ILE A 246 -9.81 13.66 3.26
C ILE A 246 -11.29 13.95 2.95
N ARG A 247 -11.76 15.17 3.23
CA ARG A 247 -13.16 15.57 2.99
C ARG A 247 -13.49 15.70 1.50
N MET A 248 -12.50 16.02 0.66
CA MET A 248 -12.64 16.03 -0.79
C MET A 248 -12.82 14.63 -1.40
N ARG A 249 -12.81 13.56 -0.60
CA ARG A 249 -13.27 12.23 -1.03
C ARG A 249 -14.75 12.21 -1.43
N SER A 250 -15.60 13.06 -0.85
CA SER A 250 -16.97 13.24 -1.33
C SER A 250 -17.00 14.15 -2.55
N PHE A 251 -17.86 13.85 -3.52
CA PHE A 251 -18.02 14.68 -4.72
C PHE A 251 -18.64 16.04 -4.35
N PRO A 252 -17.92 17.18 -4.52
CA PRO A 252 -18.42 18.49 -4.13
C PRO A 252 -19.39 19.05 -5.18
N SER A 253 -20.30 19.92 -4.73
CA SER A 253 -21.06 20.74 -5.68
C SER A 253 -20.16 21.80 -6.32
N ALA A 254 -20.54 22.33 -7.48
CA ALA A 254 -19.74 23.33 -8.20
C ALA A 254 -19.42 24.58 -7.35
N MET A 255 -20.34 24.95 -6.46
CA MET A 255 -20.12 26.06 -5.52
C MET A 255 -19.03 25.74 -4.51
N HIS A 256 -19.09 24.56 -3.87
CA HIS A 256 -18.09 24.15 -2.90
C HIS A 256 -16.72 23.93 -3.56
N LEU A 257 -16.69 23.36 -4.77
CA LEU A 257 -15.45 23.22 -5.55
C LEU A 257 -14.79 24.58 -5.80
N ARG A 258 -15.57 25.60 -6.16
CA ARG A 258 -15.05 26.97 -6.33
C ARG A 258 -14.48 27.57 -5.06
N LEU A 259 -15.09 27.29 -3.90
CA LEU A 259 -14.56 27.74 -2.60
C LEU A 259 -13.24 27.03 -2.26
N VAL A 260 -13.15 25.73 -2.54
CA VAL A 260 -11.91 24.98 -2.38
C VAL A 260 -10.82 25.54 -3.30
N VAL A 261 -11.12 25.75 -4.59
CA VAL A 261 -10.20 26.36 -5.56
C VAL A 261 -9.70 27.74 -5.13
N ASP A 262 -10.60 28.61 -4.66
CA ASP A 262 -10.19 29.95 -4.16
C ASP A 262 -9.34 29.85 -2.89
N SER A 263 -9.62 28.89 -2.00
CA SER A 263 -8.78 28.67 -0.82
C SER A 263 -7.36 28.27 -1.20
N GLN A 264 -7.21 27.40 -2.20
CA GLN A 264 -5.90 26.93 -2.66
C GLN A 264 -5.10 28.03 -3.34
N ARG A 265 -5.76 28.90 -4.09
CA ARG A 265 -5.17 30.15 -4.60
C ARG A 265 -4.63 31.02 -3.46
N LEU A 266 -5.45 31.28 -2.44
CA LEU A 266 -5.09 32.16 -1.32
C LEU A 266 -3.98 31.58 -0.44
N LEU A 267 -3.97 30.27 -0.20
CA LEU A 267 -2.95 29.57 0.55
C LEU A 267 -1.62 29.54 -0.21
N SER A 268 -1.63 29.17 -1.49
CA SER A 268 -0.42 29.15 -2.33
C SER A 268 0.25 30.51 -2.34
N ARG A 269 -0.52 31.58 -2.53
CA ARG A 269 -0.02 32.96 -2.52
C ARG A 269 0.65 33.36 -1.20
N GLN A 270 -0.04 33.12 -0.09
CA GLN A 270 0.43 33.55 1.23
C GLN A 270 1.62 32.70 1.71
N LEU A 271 1.59 31.39 1.47
CA LEU A 271 2.72 30.53 1.80
C LEU A 271 3.94 30.84 0.92
N ALA A 272 3.74 31.16 -0.37
CA ALA A 272 4.84 31.60 -1.25
C ALA A 272 5.54 32.86 -0.71
N SER A 273 4.78 33.84 -0.21
CA SER A 273 5.39 35.04 0.41
C SER A 273 6.15 34.74 1.69
N LEU A 274 5.76 33.72 2.46
CA LEU A 274 6.46 33.34 3.69
C LEU A 274 7.81 32.68 3.40
N VAL A 275 7.91 31.90 2.32
CA VAL A 275 9.13 31.14 2.00
C VAL A 275 10.09 31.86 1.06
N GLU A 276 9.73 33.04 0.53
CA GLU A 276 10.50 33.80 -0.47
C GLU A 276 11.99 33.95 -0.10
N LYS A 277 12.29 34.22 1.17
CA LYS A 277 13.67 34.44 1.65
C LYS A 277 14.40 33.16 2.06
N VAL A 278 13.67 32.07 2.34
CA VAL A 278 14.23 30.85 2.96
C VAL A 278 14.40 29.74 1.92
N GLU A 279 13.41 29.54 1.07
CA GLU A 279 13.38 28.49 0.03
C GLU A 279 12.83 29.05 -1.29
N PRO A 280 13.67 29.74 -2.10
CA PRO A 280 13.23 30.37 -3.36
C PRO A 280 12.59 29.40 -4.36
N ALA A 281 13.05 28.14 -4.38
CA ALA A 281 12.48 27.11 -5.25
C ALA A 281 11.02 26.77 -4.90
N LEU A 282 10.68 26.75 -3.60
CA LEU A 282 9.31 26.56 -3.15
C LEU A 282 8.45 27.80 -3.44
N HIS A 283 9.03 28.99 -3.30
CA HIS A 283 8.36 30.24 -3.68
C HIS A 283 7.92 30.23 -5.15
N ASP A 284 8.82 29.85 -6.06
CA ASP A 284 8.52 29.78 -7.50
C ASP A 284 7.43 28.74 -7.78
N THR A 285 7.55 27.55 -7.16
CA THR A 285 6.59 26.45 -7.34
C THR A 285 5.19 26.86 -6.87
N TRP A 286 5.07 27.46 -5.69
CA TRP A 286 3.78 27.88 -5.15
C TRP A 286 3.20 29.12 -5.86
N THR A 287 4.05 29.97 -6.43
CA THR A 287 3.62 31.08 -7.28
C THR A 287 3.04 30.56 -8.61
N VAL A 288 3.66 29.55 -9.22
CA VAL A 288 3.10 28.88 -10.41
C VAL A 288 1.77 28.20 -10.06
N ARG A 289 1.70 27.51 -8.92
CA ARG A 289 0.47 26.89 -8.43
C ARG A 289 -0.66 27.92 -8.24
N GLU A 290 -0.36 29.07 -7.63
CA GLU A 290 -1.31 30.17 -7.45
C GLU A 290 -1.92 30.63 -8.77
N ARG A 291 -1.08 30.86 -9.79
CA ARG A 291 -1.53 31.25 -11.14
C ARG A 291 -2.41 30.20 -11.79
N THR A 292 -2.07 28.91 -11.67
CA THR A 292 -2.91 27.80 -12.15
C THR A 292 -4.30 27.84 -11.50
N TYR A 293 -4.38 28.13 -10.20
CA TYR A 293 -5.66 28.26 -9.50
C TYR A 293 -6.43 29.54 -9.86
N VAL A 294 -5.75 30.63 -10.21
CA VAL A 294 -6.38 31.82 -10.81
C VAL A 294 -7.05 31.46 -12.13
N ASP A 295 -6.34 30.79 -13.04
CA ASP A 295 -6.86 30.37 -14.35
C ASP A 295 -8.07 29.43 -14.16
N LEU A 296 -7.94 28.44 -13.27
CA LEU A 296 -9.02 27.51 -12.96
C LEU A 296 -10.26 28.20 -12.36
N GLN A 297 -10.06 29.19 -11.49
CA GLN A 297 -11.16 29.96 -10.92
C GLN A 297 -11.94 30.74 -11.99
N HIS A 298 -11.24 31.28 -12.99
CA HIS A 298 -11.87 31.98 -14.11
C HIS A 298 -12.76 31.03 -14.93
N GLU A 299 -12.25 29.85 -15.26
CA GLU A 299 -13.00 28.85 -16.01
C GLU A 299 -14.22 28.32 -15.22
N LEU A 300 -14.06 28.12 -13.91
CA LEU A 300 -15.15 27.65 -13.03
C LEU A 300 -16.23 28.71 -12.77
N ARG A 301 -16.03 29.98 -13.15
CA ARG A 301 -16.96 31.08 -12.83
C ARG A 301 -18.37 30.85 -13.36
N ASN A 302 -18.48 30.28 -14.56
CA ASN A 302 -19.76 30.04 -15.24
C ASN A 302 -20.30 28.62 -15.06
N ILE A 303 -19.59 27.78 -14.29
CA ILE A 303 -20.01 26.43 -13.97
C ILE A 303 -20.99 26.43 -12.80
N ARG A 304 -22.09 25.70 -12.98
CA ARG A 304 -23.13 25.43 -12.01
C ARG A 304 -23.25 23.92 -11.83
N GLY A 305 -23.76 23.50 -10.68
CA GLY A 305 -23.96 22.09 -10.36
C GLY A 305 -24.45 22.01 -8.93
N ARG A 306 -25.65 21.46 -8.73
CA ARG A 306 -26.25 21.28 -7.39
C ARG A 306 -26.08 19.85 -6.87
N ILE A 307 -25.57 18.95 -7.70
CA ILE A 307 -25.29 17.56 -7.33
C ILE A 307 -23.96 17.53 -6.58
N GLY A 308 -23.92 16.80 -5.45
CA GLY A 308 -22.74 16.66 -4.60
C GLY A 308 -22.87 17.30 -3.22
N THR A 309 -22.09 16.78 -2.27
CA THR A 309 -21.95 17.32 -0.91
C THR A 309 -20.49 17.76 -0.73
N GLY A 310 -20.28 19.01 -0.30
CA GLY A 310 -18.93 19.58 -0.20
C GLY A 310 -18.76 20.62 0.90
N GLY A 311 -19.78 20.84 1.74
CA GLY A 311 -19.75 21.87 2.77
C GLY A 311 -18.64 21.66 3.79
N LEU A 312 -18.37 20.40 4.18
CA LEU A 312 -17.28 20.09 5.11
C LEU A 312 -15.90 20.36 4.50
N ALA A 313 -15.71 20.06 3.21
CA ALA A 313 -14.47 20.38 2.51
C ALA A 313 -14.29 21.90 2.42
N ALA A 314 -15.33 22.63 1.99
CA ALA A 314 -15.30 24.09 1.94
C ALA A 314 -15.06 24.74 3.32
N ALA A 315 -15.59 24.16 4.40
CA ALA A 315 -15.34 24.62 5.75
C ALA A 315 -13.87 24.41 6.17
N GLU A 316 -13.26 23.27 5.86
CA GLU A 316 -11.84 23.05 6.16
C GLU A 316 -10.92 23.93 5.31
N ALA A 317 -11.28 24.17 4.05
CA ALA A 317 -10.64 25.17 3.19
C ALA A 317 -10.70 26.59 3.79
N ALA A 318 -11.87 27.00 4.31
CA ALA A 318 -12.02 28.29 4.99
C ALA A 318 -11.20 28.34 6.29
N ASN A 319 -11.17 27.24 7.06
CA ASN A 319 -10.36 27.12 8.27
C ASN A 319 -8.86 27.27 7.96
N ALA A 320 -8.36 26.62 6.90
CA ALA A 320 -6.96 26.72 6.49
C ALA A 320 -6.58 28.17 6.19
N VAL A 321 -7.37 28.87 5.37
CA VAL A 321 -7.13 30.28 5.02
C VAL A 321 -7.23 31.19 6.25
N SER A 322 -8.26 31.01 7.09
CA SER A 322 -8.44 31.83 8.30
C SER A 322 -7.29 31.66 9.29
N ARG A 323 -6.79 30.42 9.45
CA ARG A 323 -5.66 30.12 10.32
C ARG A 323 -4.39 30.73 9.76
N LEU A 324 -4.13 30.62 8.46
CA LEU A 324 -2.95 31.20 7.84
C LEU A 324 -2.89 32.72 8.02
N ARG A 325 -4.03 33.42 7.86
CA ARG A 325 -4.11 34.87 8.08
C ARG A 325 -3.85 35.29 9.52
N ALA A 326 -4.06 34.40 10.48
CA ALA A 326 -3.83 34.66 11.90
C ALA A 326 -2.38 34.39 12.34
N ILE A 327 -1.54 33.85 11.46
CA ILE A 327 -0.12 33.59 11.75
C ILE A 327 0.67 34.89 11.64
N PRO A 328 1.43 35.28 12.68
CA PRO A 328 2.37 36.40 12.60
C PRO A 328 3.48 36.12 11.58
N ASN A 329 3.92 37.14 10.84
CA ASN A 329 4.97 36.99 9.83
C ASN A 329 6.34 36.55 10.39
N ASP A 330 6.55 36.65 11.71
CA ASP A 330 7.77 36.24 12.42
C ASP A 330 7.65 34.85 13.11
N ASP A 331 6.55 34.12 12.91
CA ASP A 331 6.43 32.76 13.45
C ASP A 331 7.46 31.84 12.75
N GLY A 332 8.24 31.10 13.53
CA GLY A 332 9.39 30.34 13.03
C GLY A 332 8.98 29.31 11.96
N LEU A 333 9.63 29.36 10.80
CA LEU A 333 9.37 28.44 9.69
C LEU A 333 10.06 27.09 9.91
N ASP A 334 9.27 26.05 10.15
CA ASP A 334 9.76 24.67 10.17
C ASP A 334 9.75 24.07 8.74
N LEU A 335 10.95 23.79 8.20
CA LEU A 335 11.13 23.20 6.87
C LEU A 335 10.36 21.87 6.69
N ARG A 336 10.22 21.07 7.76
CA ARG A 336 9.45 19.81 7.69
C ARG A 336 7.97 20.07 7.47
N THR A 337 7.43 21.09 8.13
CA THR A 337 6.05 21.54 7.95
C THR A 337 5.81 22.07 6.54
N LEU A 338 6.78 22.81 5.96
CA LEU A 338 6.71 23.28 4.58
C LEU A 338 6.69 22.14 3.56
N HIS A 339 7.53 21.11 3.74
CA HIS A 339 7.50 19.93 2.88
C HIS A 339 6.15 19.19 2.97
N GLY A 340 5.55 19.15 4.16
CA GLY A 340 4.20 18.60 4.35
C GLY A 340 3.13 19.29 3.50
N PHE A 341 3.22 20.60 3.29
CA PHE A 341 2.31 21.32 2.41
C PHE A 341 2.45 20.89 0.96
N THR A 342 3.67 20.70 0.45
CA THR A 342 3.89 20.24 -0.93
C THR A 342 3.20 18.90 -1.16
N THR A 343 3.36 17.93 -0.26
CA THR A 343 2.67 16.63 -0.37
C THR A 343 1.14 16.76 -0.36
N LEU A 344 0.59 17.61 0.50
CA LEU A 344 -0.87 17.82 0.58
C LEU A 344 -1.41 18.59 -0.63
N PHE A 345 -0.64 19.56 -1.14
CA PHE A 345 -0.97 20.31 -2.35
C PHE A 345 -1.02 19.39 -3.55
N ASP A 346 0.00 18.55 -3.77
CA ASP A 346 0.00 17.58 -4.86
C ASP A 346 -1.21 16.65 -4.76
N ALA A 347 -1.49 16.11 -3.56
CA ALA A 347 -2.64 15.23 -3.34
C ALA A 347 -3.98 15.92 -3.62
N LEU A 348 -4.12 17.19 -3.25
CA LEU A 348 -5.33 17.96 -3.47
C LEU A 348 -5.48 18.38 -4.94
N ASP A 349 -4.40 18.73 -5.62
CA ASP A 349 -4.37 19.10 -7.03
C ASP A 349 -4.84 17.92 -7.89
N HIS A 350 -4.30 16.72 -7.64
CA HIS A 350 -4.78 15.48 -8.24
C HIS A 350 -6.26 15.24 -7.95
N ARG A 351 -6.68 15.46 -6.70
CA ARG A 351 -8.06 15.22 -6.31
C ARG A 351 -9.04 16.19 -6.99
N ILE A 352 -8.65 17.45 -7.15
CA ILE A 352 -9.44 18.46 -7.86
C ILE A 352 -9.53 18.10 -9.34
N ALA A 353 -8.43 17.64 -9.96
CA ALA A 353 -8.45 17.14 -11.32
C ALA A 353 -9.44 15.96 -11.46
N ASP A 354 -9.36 14.95 -10.59
CA ASP A 354 -10.27 13.79 -10.61
C ASP A 354 -11.74 14.20 -10.46
N VAL A 355 -12.04 15.16 -9.58
CA VAL A 355 -13.41 15.67 -9.38
C VAL A 355 -13.92 16.41 -10.61
N LEU A 356 -13.06 17.17 -11.30
CA LEU A 356 -13.42 17.86 -12.54
C LEU A 356 -13.72 16.86 -13.65
N GLU A 357 -12.83 15.89 -13.86
CA GLU A 357 -13.01 14.81 -14.84
C GLU A 357 -14.29 14.02 -14.57
N GLU A 358 -14.52 13.65 -13.31
CA GLU A 358 -15.70 12.89 -12.93
C GLU A 358 -16.99 13.69 -13.14
N GLY A 359 -16.99 14.98 -12.77
CA GLY A 359 -18.15 15.85 -12.94
C GLY A 359 -18.50 16.09 -14.42
N ILE A 360 -17.48 16.14 -15.29
CA ILE A 360 -17.66 16.21 -16.74
C ILE A 360 -18.21 14.88 -17.26
N ARG A 361 -17.58 13.75 -16.90
CA ARG A 361 -17.97 12.41 -17.33
C ARG A 361 -19.41 12.07 -16.95
N ARG A 362 -19.84 12.46 -15.74
CA ARG A 362 -21.21 12.24 -15.25
C ARG A 362 -22.21 13.29 -15.72
N LYS A 363 -21.79 14.33 -16.46
CA LYS A 363 -22.64 15.47 -16.86
C LYS A 363 -23.27 16.21 -15.67
N GLU A 364 -22.64 16.17 -14.50
CA GLU A 364 -23.17 16.78 -13.26
C GLU A 364 -22.82 18.27 -13.14
N TYR A 365 -21.80 18.73 -13.88
CA TYR A 365 -21.47 20.15 -14.02
C TYR A 365 -22.07 20.73 -15.30
N LEU A 366 -22.73 21.87 -15.15
CA LEU A 366 -23.49 22.58 -16.17
C LEU A 366 -22.87 23.95 -16.43
N VAL A 367 -22.73 24.32 -17.70
CA VAL A 367 -22.27 25.65 -18.11
C VAL A 367 -23.47 26.53 -18.39
N ARG A 368 -23.41 27.77 -17.89
CA ARG A 368 -24.39 28.80 -18.24
C ARG A 368 -24.07 29.38 -19.62
N VAL A 369 -24.96 29.17 -20.58
CA VAL A 369 -24.88 29.69 -21.95
C VAL A 369 -26.00 30.70 -22.17
N LYS A 370 -25.67 31.85 -22.77
CA LYS A 370 -26.67 32.82 -23.23
C LYS A 370 -27.15 32.38 -24.61
N VAL A 371 -28.43 32.08 -24.73
CA VAL A 371 -29.06 31.70 -25.99
C VAL A 371 -29.84 32.92 -26.51
N PRO A 372 -29.73 33.27 -27.80
CA PRO A 372 -30.57 34.29 -28.40
C PRO A 372 -32.04 33.96 -28.15
N ALA A 373 -32.81 34.91 -27.63
CA ALA A 373 -34.25 34.77 -27.57
C ALA A 373 -34.80 34.97 -28.98
N VAL A 374 -35.53 33.99 -29.51
CA VAL A 374 -36.34 34.19 -30.72
C VAL A 374 -37.51 35.09 -30.32
N GLU A 375 -37.77 36.10 -31.15
CA GLU A 375 -38.83 37.10 -30.98
C GLU A 375 -40.19 36.39 -30.92
N ASP A 376 -40.76 36.27 -29.72
CA ASP A 376 -42.19 36.00 -29.58
C ASP A 376 -42.89 37.34 -29.80
N ASP A 377 -43.90 37.35 -30.70
CA ASP A 377 -44.66 38.46 -31.31
C ASP A 377 -45.29 39.45 -30.30
N SER A 378 -44.46 40.06 -29.44
CA SER A 378 -44.84 40.76 -28.20
C SER A 378 -44.46 42.24 -28.20
N GLY A 379 -44.03 42.79 -29.33
CA GLY A 379 -43.84 44.23 -29.53
C GLY A 379 -42.68 44.87 -28.77
N GLN A 380 -41.75 44.08 -28.20
CA GLN A 380 -40.49 44.61 -27.65
C GLN A 380 -39.36 44.52 -28.68
N MET A 381 -38.78 45.67 -29.07
CA MET A 381 -37.74 45.76 -30.11
C MET A 381 -36.40 45.04 -29.80
N VAL A 382 -36.17 44.54 -28.57
CA VAL A 382 -34.99 43.73 -28.23
C VAL A 382 -35.37 42.71 -27.15
N ALA A 383 -35.44 41.42 -27.50
CA ALA A 383 -35.66 40.36 -26.52
C ALA A 383 -34.38 40.10 -25.69
N PRO A 384 -34.43 40.10 -24.35
CA PRO A 384 -33.26 39.83 -23.53
C PRO A 384 -32.78 38.38 -23.72
N PRO A 385 -31.45 38.12 -23.79
CA PRO A 385 -30.91 36.78 -24.01
C PRO A 385 -31.34 35.82 -22.88
N ARG A 386 -31.87 34.64 -23.25
CA ARG A 386 -32.30 33.61 -22.28
C ARG A 386 -31.08 32.81 -21.82
N GLU A 387 -30.92 32.60 -20.51
CA GLU A 387 -29.87 31.74 -19.97
C GLU A 387 -30.31 30.26 -20.04
N ARG A 388 -29.49 29.39 -20.64
CA ARG A 388 -29.65 27.93 -20.59
C ARG A 388 -28.46 27.28 -19.91
N HIS A 389 -28.71 26.15 -19.27
CA HIS A 389 -27.68 25.33 -18.62
C HIS A 389 -27.47 24.06 -19.42
N LEU A 390 -26.27 23.88 -19.97
CA LEU A 390 -25.91 22.71 -20.78
C LEU A 390 -24.83 21.88 -20.07
N PRO A 391 -24.85 20.54 -20.19
CA PRO A 391 -23.78 19.69 -19.69
C PRO A 391 -22.40 20.11 -20.21
N LEU A 392 -21.42 20.18 -19.31
CA LEU A 392 -20.06 20.60 -19.65
C LEU A 392 -19.39 19.71 -20.71
N GLY A 393 -19.78 18.44 -20.84
CA GLY A 393 -19.23 17.49 -21.83
C GLY A 393 -19.77 17.62 -23.26
N GLU A 394 -20.82 18.43 -23.50
CA GLU A 394 -21.41 18.61 -24.84
C GLU A 394 -20.81 19.80 -25.62
N MET A 395 -20.02 20.63 -24.92
CA MET A 395 -19.28 21.74 -25.48
C MET A 395 -17.78 21.41 -25.40
N GLU A 396 -16.98 21.74 -26.42
CA GLU A 396 -15.52 21.54 -26.41
C GLU A 396 -14.82 22.44 -25.36
N HIS A 397 -14.99 22.14 -24.08
CA HIS A 397 -14.29 22.83 -22.98
C HIS A 397 -12.91 22.22 -22.76
N THR A 398 -12.11 22.21 -23.83
CA THR A 398 -10.73 21.70 -23.85
C THR A 398 -9.84 22.47 -22.86
N SER A 399 -10.18 23.72 -22.50
CA SER A 399 -9.41 24.56 -21.57
C SER A 399 -9.36 23.99 -20.15
N ILE A 400 -10.51 23.61 -19.58
CA ILE A 400 -10.59 23.08 -18.20
C ILE A 400 -9.90 21.73 -18.09
N MET A 401 -10.15 20.85 -19.06
CA MET A 401 -9.51 19.53 -19.09
C MET A 401 -8.00 19.64 -19.29
N ARG A 402 -7.54 20.59 -20.10
CA ARG A 402 -6.11 20.87 -20.29
C ARG A 402 -5.48 21.43 -19.01
N LEU A 403 -6.13 22.35 -18.31
CA LEU A 403 -5.65 22.85 -17.02
C LEU A 403 -5.58 21.73 -15.97
N ALA A 404 -6.61 20.88 -15.90
CA ALA A 404 -6.65 19.76 -14.97
C ALA A 404 -5.59 18.69 -15.28
N ASN A 405 -5.39 18.33 -16.54
CA ASN A 405 -4.46 17.29 -16.93
C ASN A 405 -3.00 17.75 -17.03
N ASP A 406 -2.77 18.95 -17.55
CA ASP A 406 -1.40 19.40 -17.84
C ASP A 406 -0.79 20.17 -16.68
N ARG A 407 -1.62 20.80 -15.81
CA ARG A 407 -1.13 21.71 -14.75
C ARG A 407 -1.47 21.29 -13.32
N LEU A 408 -2.51 20.48 -13.08
CA LEU A 408 -2.82 19.95 -11.74
C LEU A 408 -2.29 18.53 -11.51
N ARG A 409 -1.85 17.84 -12.57
CA ARG A 409 -1.22 16.52 -12.48
C ARG A 409 0.26 16.65 -12.82
N PRO A 410 1.14 16.96 -11.85
CA PRO A 410 2.57 16.85 -12.09
C PRO A 410 2.90 15.41 -12.51
N ILE A 411 3.88 15.24 -13.41
CA ILE A 411 4.36 13.92 -13.83
C ILE A 411 4.67 13.12 -12.56
N PRO A 412 4.05 11.96 -12.33
CA PRO A 412 4.30 11.19 -11.13
C PRO A 412 5.79 10.91 -11.07
N THR A 413 6.46 11.41 -10.04
CA THR A 413 7.81 10.96 -9.74
C THR A 413 7.69 9.45 -9.50
N PRO A 414 8.48 8.61 -10.18
CA PRO A 414 8.38 7.17 -9.98
C PRO A 414 8.52 6.90 -8.48
N ASN A 415 7.51 6.23 -7.93
CA ASN A 415 7.46 5.91 -6.51
C ASN A 415 8.75 5.21 -6.11
N GLN A 416 9.64 5.93 -5.43
CA GLN A 416 10.92 5.37 -5.03
C GLN A 416 10.65 4.28 -4.00
N ALA A 417 11.23 3.11 -4.25
CA ALA A 417 11.15 1.99 -3.33
C ALA A 417 11.64 2.42 -1.93
N PRO A 418 11.02 1.93 -0.85
CA PRO A 418 11.50 2.18 0.50
C PRO A 418 12.97 1.76 0.65
N PRO A 419 13.83 2.57 1.28
CA PRO A 419 15.28 2.31 1.33
C PRO A 419 15.65 1.00 2.04
N GLN A 420 14.77 0.51 2.92
CA GLN A 420 14.97 -0.74 3.66
C GLN A 420 14.52 -2.00 2.91
N ALA A 421 13.83 -1.86 1.77
CA ALA A 421 13.19 -2.97 1.05
C ALA A 421 14.20 -4.01 0.55
N ALA A 422 15.30 -3.55 -0.03
CA ALA A 422 16.38 -4.40 -0.52
C ALA A 422 17.13 -5.07 0.65
N ARG A 423 17.44 -4.27 1.69
CA ARG A 423 18.19 -4.72 2.86
C ARG A 423 17.48 -5.84 3.61
N SER A 424 16.18 -5.72 3.87
CA SER A 424 15.46 -6.76 4.62
C SER A 424 15.29 -8.07 3.83
N ARG A 425 15.25 -8.02 2.49
CA ARG A 425 15.29 -9.21 1.62
C ARG A 425 16.66 -9.88 1.69
N ALA A 426 17.74 -9.09 1.58
CA ALA A 426 19.11 -9.60 1.64
C ALA A 426 19.43 -10.24 3.00
N GLU A 427 19.07 -9.59 4.11
CA GLU A 427 19.24 -10.13 5.47
C GLU A 427 18.44 -11.43 5.66
N PHE A 428 17.22 -11.52 5.11
CA PHE A 428 16.43 -12.74 5.17
C PHE A 428 17.03 -13.88 4.35
N HIS A 429 17.47 -13.63 3.12
CA HIS A 429 18.17 -14.63 2.31
C HIS A 429 19.46 -15.12 2.99
N ALA A 430 20.23 -14.23 3.59
CA ALA A 430 21.43 -14.61 4.35
C ALA A 430 21.07 -15.55 5.51
N ALA A 431 19.96 -15.30 6.21
CA ALA A 431 19.49 -16.16 7.30
C ALA A 431 19.03 -17.56 6.83
N ILE A 432 18.46 -17.67 5.63
CA ILE A 432 18.06 -18.96 5.05
C ILE A 432 19.31 -19.80 4.72
N VAL A 433 20.35 -19.19 4.16
CA VAL A 433 21.60 -19.86 3.78
C VAL A 433 22.48 -20.17 4.99
N HIS A 434 22.36 -19.39 6.07
CA HIS A 434 23.19 -19.55 7.26
C HIS A 434 23.10 -20.98 7.85
N GLN A 435 24.21 -21.70 7.73
CA GLN A 435 24.46 -22.92 8.49
C GLN A 435 25.27 -22.54 9.74
N PRO A 436 24.90 -23.06 10.93
CA PRO A 436 25.74 -22.88 12.10
C PRO A 436 27.09 -23.54 11.85
N ASP A 437 28.19 -22.85 12.19
CA ASP A 437 29.54 -23.40 12.07
C ASP A 437 29.58 -24.81 12.68
N GLY A 438 29.75 -25.80 11.81
CA GLY A 438 30.02 -27.17 12.22
C GLY A 438 31.35 -27.21 12.97
N ARG A 439 31.45 -28.12 13.96
CA ARG A 439 32.67 -28.48 14.70
C ARG A 439 33.95 -28.18 13.90
N PRO A 440 34.99 -27.55 14.48
CA PRO A 440 36.28 -27.44 13.80
C PRO A 440 36.68 -28.86 13.40
N ALA A 441 36.90 -29.06 12.09
CA ALA A 441 37.49 -30.27 11.60
C ALA A 441 38.77 -30.49 12.41
N GLY A 442 38.81 -31.61 13.16
CA GLY A 442 40.00 -32.01 13.88
C GLY A 442 41.20 -32.03 12.93
N PRO A 443 42.42 -31.83 13.44
CA PRO A 443 43.60 -31.65 12.61
C PRO A 443 43.73 -32.82 11.65
N THR A 444 43.68 -32.51 10.35
CA THR A 444 44.04 -33.45 9.30
C THR A 444 45.50 -33.82 9.51
N LEU A 445 45.74 -35.04 10.00
CA LEU A 445 47.06 -35.66 9.99
C LEU A 445 47.45 -35.84 8.52
N SER A 446 48.47 -35.10 8.09
CA SER A 446 49.20 -35.38 6.87
C SER A 446 49.94 -36.70 7.02
N MET A 447 49.71 -37.64 6.09
CA MET A 447 50.72 -38.61 5.68
C MET A 447 51.19 -38.25 4.29
#